data_AF-A0AAV6HST3-F1
#
_entry.id   AF-A0AAV6HST3-F1
#
_cell.length_a   1.000
_cell.length_b   1.000
_cell.length_c   1.000
_cell.angle_alpha   90.00
_cell.angle_beta   90.00
_cell.angle_gamma   90.00
#
_symmetry.space_group_name_H-M   'P 1'
#
loop_
_entity.id
_entity.type
_entity.pdbx_description
1 polymer ?
#
loop_
_entity_poly.entity_id
_entity_poly.type
_entity_poly.pdbx_seq_one_letter_code
_entity_poly.pdbx_strand_id
1 'polypeptide(L)'
;MLDGHKQRQSTTPSSGRRKRSRKATGDAIVDAMLEIAAASKMRATEIMKNEDRFSISKCIKVLDEMQIVDQRLYFFALDLFENPNAREIFIALKSEK
;
A
#
# COMPACT_ATOMS: atom_id res chain seq x y z
N MET A 1 64.06 30.35 -34.97
CA MET A 1 64.14 29.72 -33.64
C MET A 1 63.09 30.39 -32.74
N LEU A 2 62.12 29.59 -32.27
CA LEU A 2 61.38 29.67 -30.99
C LEU A 2 60.57 30.97 -30.73
N ASP A 3 59.27 31.03 -31.04
CA ASP A 3 58.10 30.52 -30.29
C ASP A 3 57.83 31.24 -28.95
N GLY A 4 56.56 31.58 -28.70
CA GLY A 4 56.13 32.16 -27.42
C GLY A 4 54.87 33.03 -27.47
N HIS A 5 53.76 32.53 -28.01
CA HIS A 5 52.44 33.14 -27.81
C HIS A 5 52.09 33.18 -26.31
N LYS A 6 52.08 34.38 -25.70
CA LYS A 6 51.62 34.61 -24.33
C LYS A 6 50.10 34.45 -24.27
N GLN A 7 49.64 33.24 -23.99
CA GLN A 7 48.25 32.94 -23.65
C GLN A 7 47.83 33.70 -22.40
N ARG A 8 46.71 34.40 -22.53
CA ARG A 8 46.04 35.17 -21.48
C ARG A 8 45.69 34.25 -20.30
N GLN A 9 46.22 34.54 -19.12
CA GLN A 9 45.72 33.97 -17.87
C GLN A 9 44.33 34.57 -17.58
N SER A 10 43.28 33.86 -17.98
CA SER A 10 41.93 34.06 -17.47
C SER A 10 41.88 33.52 -16.05
N THR A 11 42.03 34.39 -15.06
CA THR A 11 41.74 34.11 -13.66
C THR A 11 40.22 34.07 -13.45
N THR A 12 39.56 33.02 -13.95
CA THR A 12 38.24 32.66 -13.43
C THR A 12 38.42 32.14 -12.00
N PRO A 13 37.80 32.73 -10.98
CA PRO A 13 37.75 32.11 -9.67
C PRO A 13 36.96 30.81 -9.84
N SER A 14 37.66 29.68 -9.76
CA SER A 14 37.04 28.39 -9.57
C SER A 14 36.19 28.50 -8.31
N SER A 15 34.87 28.64 -8.48
CA SER A 15 33.96 28.44 -7.37
C SER A 15 34.15 26.98 -6.97
N GLY A 16 34.93 26.77 -5.92
CA GLY A 16 35.06 25.50 -5.24
C GLY A 16 33.70 25.12 -4.68
N ARG A 17 32.81 24.66 -5.57
CA ARG A 17 31.55 24.02 -5.22
C ARG A 17 31.95 22.68 -4.66
N ARG A 18 32.39 22.69 -3.39
CA ARG A 18 32.50 21.51 -2.56
C ARG A 18 31.15 20.84 -2.66
N LYS A 19 31.12 19.75 -3.42
CA LYS A 19 29.98 18.91 -3.71
C LYS A 19 29.64 18.10 -2.45
N ARG A 20 29.29 18.82 -1.38
CA ARG A 20 28.98 18.27 -0.07
C ARG A 20 27.47 18.09 0.03
N SER A 21 26.88 17.29 -0.88
CA SER A 21 25.48 16.89 -0.75
C SER A 21 25.12 15.81 -1.76
N ARG A 22 25.68 14.60 -1.60
CA ARG A 22 25.15 13.42 -2.30
C ARG A 22 24.86 12.24 -1.37
N LYS A 23 25.27 12.30 -0.11
CA LYS A 23 25.08 11.21 0.84
C LYS A 23 23.76 11.33 1.60
N ALA A 24 23.37 12.55 1.99
CA ALA A 24 22.11 12.82 2.71
C ALA A 24 20.84 12.49 1.89
N THR A 25 20.90 12.56 0.56
CA THR A 25 19.74 12.27 -0.31
C THR A 25 19.51 10.78 -0.48
N GLY A 26 20.58 9.96 -0.45
CA GLY A 26 20.47 8.51 -0.58
C GLY A 26 19.78 7.88 0.64
N ASP A 27 20.17 8.31 1.84
CA ASP A 27 19.58 7.81 3.09
C ASP A 27 18.08 8.18 3.16
N ALA A 28 17.70 9.40 2.78
CA ALA A 28 16.29 9.80 2.71
C ALA A 28 15.45 8.98 1.71
N ILE A 29 16.05 8.53 0.60
CA ILE A 29 15.37 7.66 -0.37
C ILE A 29 15.19 6.25 0.21
N VAL A 30 16.22 5.72 0.88
CA VAL A 30 16.15 4.40 1.54
C VAL A 30 15.09 4.42 2.65
N ASP A 31 15.05 5.48 3.46
CA ASP A 31 14.04 5.67 4.50
C ASP A 31 12.63 5.76 3.92
N ALA A 32 12.45 6.53 2.84
CA ALA A 32 11.16 6.61 2.15
C ALA A 32 10.73 5.26 1.55
N MET A 33 11.66 4.47 1.00
CA MET A 33 11.36 3.12 0.50
C MET A 33 10.97 2.16 1.63
N LEU A 34 11.64 2.25 2.78
CA LEU A 34 11.29 1.49 3.99
C LEU A 34 9.90 1.87 4.50
N GLU A 35 9.55 3.15 4.50
CA GLU A 35 8.23 3.62 4.90
C GLU A 35 7.14 3.13 3.94
N ILE A 36 7.37 3.21 2.62
CA ILE A 36 6.47 2.66 1.61
C ILE A 36 6.31 1.15 1.77
N ALA A 37 7.39 0.42 2.02
CA ALA A 37 7.37 -1.03 2.24
C ALA A 37 6.60 -1.38 3.52
N ALA A 38 6.83 -0.64 4.61
CA ALA A 38 6.11 -0.82 5.86
C ALA A 38 4.61 -0.55 5.69
N ALA A 39 4.24 0.56 5.04
CA ALA A 39 2.85 0.88 4.74
C ALA A 39 2.19 -0.18 3.84
N SER A 40 2.92 -0.66 2.82
CA SER A 40 2.42 -1.71 1.91
C SER A 40 2.21 -3.03 2.64
N LYS A 41 3.12 -3.41 3.53
CA LYS A 41 2.98 -4.59 4.39
C LYS A 41 1.78 -4.47 5.31
N MET A 42 1.58 -3.32 5.96
CA MET A 42 0.43 -3.08 6.83
C MET A 42 -0.89 -3.28 6.04
N ARG A 43 -1.01 -2.63 4.88
CA ARG A 43 -2.19 -2.78 4.00
C ARG A 43 -2.42 -4.24 3.60
N ALA A 44 -1.38 -4.95 3.18
CA ALA A 44 -1.50 -6.37 2.81
C ALA A 44 -1.96 -7.23 3.99
N THR A 45 -1.42 -7.01 5.20
CA THR A 45 -1.84 -7.75 6.39
C THR A 45 -3.27 -7.45 6.82
N GLU A 46 -3.75 -6.21 6.59
CA GLU A 46 -5.14 -5.85 6.85
C GLU A 46 -6.09 -6.52 5.86
N ILE A 47 -5.73 -6.59 4.57
CA ILE A 47 -6.50 -7.31 3.54
C ILE A 47 -6.58 -8.80 3.90
N MET A 48 -5.47 -9.44 4.26
CA MET A 48 -5.47 -10.86 4.65
C MET A 48 -6.31 -11.13 5.91
N LYS A 49 -6.27 -10.23 6.90
CA LYS A 49 -7.12 -10.33 8.09
C LYS A 49 -8.60 -10.08 7.77
N ASN A 50 -8.87 -9.22 6.79
CA ASN A 50 -10.22 -8.93 6.32
C ASN A 50 -10.85 -10.14 5.62
N GLU A 51 -10.07 -10.90 4.84
CA GLU A 51 -10.53 -12.16 4.23
C GLU A 51 -10.96 -13.21 5.26
N ASP A 52 -10.24 -13.31 6.40
CA ASP A 52 -10.65 -14.20 7.50
C ASP A 52 -11.90 -13.69 8.23
N ARG A 53 -11.96 -12.36 8.47
CA ARG A 53 -13.10 -11.69 9.13
C ARG A 53 -14.40 -11.85 8.34
N PHE A 54 -14.35 -11.77 7.01
CA PHE A 54 -15.49 -11.87 6.11
C PHE A 54 -15.44 -13.15 5.26
N SER A 55 -14.86 -14.22 5.79
CA SER A 55 -14.82 -15.51 5.11
C SER A 55 -16.24 -16.04 4.82
N ILE A 56 -16.37 -16.83 3.75
CA ILE A 56 -17.66 -17.45 3.36
C ILE A 56 -18.22 -18.28 4.53
N SER A 57 -17.38 -19.10 5.17
CA SER A 57 -17.78 -19.94 6.30
C SER A 57 -18.39 -19.13 7.45
N LYS A 58 -17.83 -17.94 7.71
CA LYS A 58 -18.34 -17.04 8.75
C LYS A 58 -19.66 -16.39 8.33
N CYS A 59 -19.80 -16.01 7.06
CA CYS A 59 -21.06 -15.50 6.52
C CYS A 59 -22.17 -16.55 6.58
N ILE A 60 -21.88 -17.80 6.18
CA ILE A 60 -22.81 -18.93 6.29
C ILE A 60 -23.23 -19.17 7.74
N LYS A 61 -22.28 -19.19 8.68
CA LYS A 61 -22.62 -19.36 10.10
C LYS A 61 -23.57 -18.28 10.61
N VAL A 62 -23.34 -17.02 10.21
CA VAL A 62 -24.23 -15.91 10.55
C VAL A 62 -25.60 -16.10 9.91
N LEU A 63 -25.66 -16.55 8.65
CA LEU A 63 -26.89 -16.82 7.93
C LEU A 63 -27.70 -17.96 8.59
N ASP A 64 -27.04 -19.02 9.04
CA ASP A 64 -27.65 -20.15 9.76
C ASP A 64 -28.24 -19.73 11.11
N GLU A 65 -27.62 -18.75 11.79
CA GLU A 65 -28.14 -18.16 13.02
C GLU A 65 -29.40 -17.30 12.79
N MET A 66 -29.65 -16.85 11.55
CA MET A 66 -30.84 -16.09 11.18
C MET A 66 -32.02 -17.05 10.98
N GLN A 67 -32.85 -17.21 12.01
CA GLN A 67 -33.97 -18.17 12.07
C GLN A 67 -35.10 -17.96 11.03
N ILE A 68 -35.03 -16.95 10.15
CA ILE A 68 -36.15 -16.51 9.28
C ILE A 68 -35.79 -16.58 7.78
N VAL A 69 -34.62 -17.12 7.43
CA VAL A 69 -34.22 -17.17 6.01
C VAL A 69 -34.92 -18.36 5.34
N ASP A 70 -35.81 -18.09 4.40
CA ASP A 70 -36.40 -19.15 3.58
C ASP A 70 -35.35 -19.79 2.67
N GLN A 71 -35.59 -21.03 2.23
CA GLN A 71 -34.60 -21.80 1.49
C GLN A 71 -34.13 -21.13 0.19
N ARG A 72 -35.00 -20.38 -0.52
CA ARG A 72 -34.61 -19.69 -1.74
C ARG A 72 -33.70 -18.52 -1.43
N LEU A 73 -34.04 -17.75 -0.40
CA LEU A 73 -33.21 -16.65 0.07
C LEU A 73 -31.85 -17.14 0.59
N TYR A 74 -31.83 -18.31 1.22
CA TYR A 74 -30.59 -18.95 1.67
C TYR A 74 -29.65 -19.22 0.48
N PHE A 75 -30.14 -19.86 -0.59
CA PHE A 75 -29.34 -20.13 -1.78
C PHE A 75 -28.88 -18.84 -2.47
N PHE A 76 -29.75 -17.82 -2.57
CA PHE A 76 -29.34 -16.53 -3.12
C PHE A 76 -28.24 -15.85 -2.28
N ALA A 77 -28.28 -15.98 -0.96
CA ALA A 77 -27.23 -15.46 -0.09
C ALA A 77 -25.90 -16.20 -0.28
N LEU A 78 -25.94 -17.52 -0.53
CA LEU A 78 -24.72 -18.28 -0.86
C LEU A 78 -24.09 -17.78 -2.16
N ASP A 79 -24.89 -17.58 -3.22
CA ASP A 79 -24.42 -17.01 -4.48
C ASP A 79 -23.84 -15.59 -4.28
N LEU A 80 -24.46 -14.80 -3.40
CA LEU A 80 -24.01 -13.45 -3.08
C LEU A 80 -22.65 -13.44 -2.35
N PHE A 81 -22.34 -14.45 -1.54
CA PHE A 81 -21.07 -14.53 -0.80
C PHE A 81 -19.85 -14.84 -1.67
N GLU A 82 -20.03 -15.17 -2.95
CA GLU A 82 -18.93 -15.20 -3.92
C GLU A 82 -18.33 -13.80 -4.13
N ASN A 83 -19.09 -12.73 -3.87
CA ASN A 83 -18.61 -11.36 -3.92
C ASN A 83 -18.01 -10.93 -2.56
N PRO A 84 -16.69 -10.65 -2.46
CA PRO A 84 -16.06 -10.26 -1.21
C PRO A 84 -16.64 -8.98 -0.59
N ASN A 85 -17.07 -8.01 -1.41
CA ASN A 85 -17.67 -6.78 -0.93
C ASN A 85 -19.05 -7.04 -0.31
N ALA A 86 -19.80 -7.99 -0.87
CA ALA A 86 -21.10 -8.35 -0.32
C ALA A 86 -20.97 -9.05 1.04
N ARG A 87 -19.92 -9.86 1.25
CA ARG A 87 -19.61 -10.46 2.56
C ARG A 87 -19.31 -9.40 3.62
N GLU A 88 -18.52 -8.39 3.26
CA GLU A 88 -18.21 -7.27 4.16
C GLU A 88 -19.47 -6.51 4.57
N ILE A 89 -20.33 -6.17 3.60
CA ILE A 89 -21.62 -5.50 3.85
C ILE A 89 -22.52 -6.37 4.74
N PHE A 90 -22.67 -7.66 4.43
CA PHE A 90 -23.52 -8.58 5.19
C PHE A 90 -23.10 -8.67 6.67
N ILE A 91 -21.80 -8.81 6.93
CA ILE A 91 -21.28 -8.87 8.31
C ILE A 91 -21.40 -7.52 9.01
N ALA A 92 -21.21 -6.40 8.30
CA ALA A 92 -21.41 -5.06 8.86
C ALA A 92 -22.87 -4.83 9.27
N LEU A 93 -23.84 -5.26 8.47
CA LEU A 93 -25.26 -5.15 8.77
C LEU A 93 -25.69 -5.98 9.98
N LYS A 94 -25.07 -7.14 10.23
CA LYS A 94 -25.30 -7.92 11.47
C LYS A 94 -24.84 -7.17 12.74
N SER A 95 -23.97 -6.17 12.61
CA SER A 95 -23.35 -5.48 13.74
C SER A 95 -24.20 -4.33 14.30
N GLU A 96 -25.34 -4.00 13.68
CA GLU A 96 -26.30 -3.07 14.25
C GLU A 96 -27.19 -3.79 15.29
N LYS A 97 -27.09 -3.34 16.55
CA LYS A 97 -27.96 -3.75 17.65
C LYS A 97 -29.21 -2.89 17.70
#